data_AF-A0A0H3A1G3-F1
#
_entry.id   AF-A0A0H3A1G3-F1
#
_cell.length_a   1.000
_cell.length_b   1.000
_cell.length_c   1.000
_cell.angle_alpha   90.00
_cell.angle_beta   90.00
_cell.angle_gamma   90.00
#
_symmetry.space_group_name_H-M   'P 1'
#
loop_
_entity.id
_entity.type
_entity.pdbx_description
1 polymer ?
#
loop_
_entity_poly.entity_id
_entity_poly.type
_entity_poly.pdbx_seq_one_letter_code
_entity_poly.pdbx_strand_id
1 'polypeptide(L)'
;MPAEPDYPQMAAARGRIEPAPRRVRGYLGDVLVFDTTAARYVWEVPYYPQYYIPLADVRTELLRDENHAQRVQFGPSRLYSVVAGGRTCESAARVFDADGDGPLAGTVRFEWDPLRWFEEDEPIYGHPRNPYARVDALRSHRHVHVERDGITLADTRSPVLLFETGLPTRYYIDATDVDFAHLEPSATQTLCPYKGTTSGYWSVRVGDVVHEDLAWTYHYPLPAVAQIAGLIAFYNEKLDIVVDGTPLPRPHTQFS
;
A
#
# COMPACT_ATOMS: atom_id res chain seq x y z
N MET A 1 18.22 -12.92 -19.18
CA MET A 1 18.11 -11.72 -18.34
C MET A 1 16.63 -11.51 -18.07
N PRO A 2 16.19 -11.19 -16.85
CA PRO A 2 14.80 -10.78 -16.64
C PRO A 2 14.49 -9.62 -17.58
N ALA A 3 13.30 -9.62 -18.18
CA ALA A 3 12.86 -8.51 -19.02
C ALA A 3 12.90 -7.22 -18.20
N GLU A 4 13.40 -6.14 -18.80
CA GLU A 4 13.40 -4.84 -18.17
C GLU A 4 11.95 -4.42 -17.92
N PRO A 5 11.61 -3.86 -16.74
CA PRO A 5 10.25 -3.42 -16.47
C PRO A 5 9.78 -2.39 -17.50
N ASP A 6 8.55 -2.53 -17.98
CA ASP A 6 7.91 -1.59 -18.93
C ASP A 6 7.17 -0.45 -18.22
N TYR A 7 7.41 -0.26 -16.92
CA TYR A 7 6.79 0.76 -16.08
C TYR A 7 7.82 1.55 -15.28
N PRO A 8 7.52 2.82 -14.91
CA PRO A 8 8.41 3.65 -14.12
C PRO A 8 8.78 3.00 -12.78
N GLN A 9 10.06 3.00 -12.44
CA GLN A 9 10.57 2.47 -11.18
C GLN A 9 10.42 3.48 -10.03
N MET A 10 10.62 3.02 -8.79
CA MET A 10 10.64 3.89 -7.61
C MET A 10 11.73 4.95 -7.73
N ALA A 11 11.37 6.22 -7.57
CA ALA A 11 12.32 7.33 -7.58
C ALA A 11 13.11 7.47 -6.25
N ALA A 12 12.56 6.95 -5.16
CA ALA A 12 13.21 6.99 -3.85
C ALA A 12 14.04 5.72 -3.60
N ALA A 13 15.18 5.90 -2.91
CA ALA A 13 16.04 4.81 -2.47
C ALA A 13 15.91 4.61 -0.96
N ARG A 14 16.21 3.39 -0.50
CA ARG A 14 16.33 3.09 0.93
C ARG A 14 17.33 4.02 1.61
N GLY A 15 16.96 4.54 2.77
CA GLY A 15 17.76 5.47 3.57
C GLY A 15 17.50 6.95 3.28
N ARG A 16 16.67 7.29 2.29
CA ARG A 16 16.26 8.67 2.01
C ARG A 16 15.46 9.22 3.20
N ILE A 17 15.76 10.45 3.60
CA ILE A 17 15.08 11.18 4.69
C ILE A 17 14.69 12.56 4.16
N GLU A 18 13.43 12.93 4.30
CA GLU A 18 12.90 14.21 3.83
C GLU A 18 11.87 14.80 4.79
N PRO A 19 11.66 16.13 4.80
CA PRO A 19 10.57 16.73 5.56
C PRO A 19 9.22 16.28 5.02
N ALA A 20 8.28 15.99 5.93
CA ALA A 20 6.87 15.85 5.59
C ALA A 20 6.16 17.18 5.87
N PRO A 21 5.65 17.89 4.86
CA PRO A 21 5.04 19.21 5.06
C PRO A 21 3.61 19.13 5.63
N ARG A 22 3.06 17.92 5.79
CA ARG A 22 1.69 17.67 6.26
C ARG A 22 1.66 17.68 7.79
N ARG A 23 0.54 18.11 8.36
CA ARG A 23 0.22 17.80 9.75
C ARG A 23 -0.07 16.30 9.88
N VAL A 24 0.55 15.62 10.84
CA VAL A 24 0.38 14.19 11.08
C VAL A 24 -0.07 13.99 12.52
N ARG A 25 -1.16 13.24 12.71
CA ARG A 25 -1.69 12.90 14.03
C ARG A 25 -1.88 11.40 14.18
N GLY A 26 -1.56 10.89 15.36
CA GLY A 26 -1.73 9.49 15.74
C GLY A 26 -2.56 9.36 17.00
N TYR A 27 -3.53 8.45 17.00
CA TYR A 27 -4.41 8.18 18.14
C TYR A 27 -4.39 6.71 18.50
N LEU A 28 -4.24 6.39 19.78
CA LEU A 28 -4.52 5.06 20.32
C LEU A 28 -5.92 5.08 20.93
N GLY A 29 -6.88 4.44 20.24
CA GLY A 29 -8.29 4.65 20.55
C GLY A 29 -8.70 6.10 20.27
N ASP A 30 -9.26 6.79 21.26
CA ASP A 30 -9.64 8.21 21.24
C ASP A 30 -8.55 9.14 21.80
N VAL A 31 -7.46 8.59 22.35
CA VAL A 31 -6.39 9.39 22.95
C VAL A 31 -5.38 9.80 21.89
N LEU A 32 -5.19 11.12 21.74
CA LEU A 32 -4.12 11.69 20.92
C LEU A 32 -2.76 11.33 21.51
N VAL A 33 -1.89 10.68 20.72
CA VAL A 33 -0.53 10.28 21.09
C VAL A 33 0.50 11.31 20.63
N PHE A 34 0.32 11.84 19.41
CA PHE A 34 1.17 12.89 18.87
C PHE A 34 0.41 13.73 17.84
N ASP A 35 0.86 14.98 17.67
CA ASP A 35 0.35 15.93 16.69
C ASP A 35 1.49 16.84 16.24
N THR A 36 1.91 16.70 14.98
CA THR A 36 3.11 17.38 14.47
C THR A 36 2.92 17.91 13.07
N THR A 37 3.56 19.04 12.75
CA THR A 37 3.78 19.52 11.37
C THR A 37 5.25 19.39 10.97
N ALA A 38 6.06 18.67 11.75
CA ALA A 38 7.50 18.52 11.60
C ALA A 38 7.92 17.04 11.48
N ALA A 39 6.99 16.17 11.10
CA ALA A 39 7.29 14.78 10.76
C ALA A 39 8.30 14.70 9.62
N ARG A 40 9.03 13.59 9.56
CA ARG A 40 9.94 13.25 8.46
C ARG A 40 9.47 12.00 7.74
N TYR A 41 9.53 12.03 6.41
CA TYR A 41 9.47 10.83 5.59
C TYR A 41 10.82 10.12 5.63
N VAL A 42 10.80 8.82 5.94
CA VAL A 42 12.01 7.97 5.97
C VAL A 42 11.77 6.70 5.19
N TRP A 43 12.51 6.49 4.09
CA TRP A 43 12.37 5.29 3.26
C TRP A 43 13.19 4.14 3.86
N GLU A 44 12.56 3.35 4.73
CA GLU A 44 13.14 2.09 5.23
C GLU A 44 13.22 1.03 4.12
N VAL A 45 12.30 1.13 3.16
CA VAL A 45 12.21 0.36 1.91
C VAL A 45 11.99 1.34 0.74
N PRO A 46 12.29 0.95 -0.53
CA PRO A 46 12.18 1.89 -1.65
C PRO A 46 10.72 2.25 -2.03
N TYR A 47 9.74 1.42 -1.65
CA TYR A 47 8.35 1.55 -2.14
C TYR A 47 7.57 2.69 -1.48
N TYR A 48 7.74 2.89 -0.18
CA TYR A 48 7.04 3.91 0.59
C TYR A 48 7.86 4.36 1.81
N PRO A 49 7.67 5.61 2.27
CA PRO A 49 8.32 6.10 3.48
C PRO A 49 7.60 5.63 4.75
N GLN A 50 8.22 5.87 5.89
CA GLN A 50 7.63 5.84 7.23
C GLN A 50 7.60 7.25 7.81
N TYR A 51 6.67 7.52 8.73
CA TYR A 51 6.69 8.75 9.51
C TYR A 51 7.61 8.61 10.72
N TYR A 52 8.54 9.53 10.84
CA TYR A 52 9.35 9.73 12.04
C TYR A 52 8.90 11.05 12.69
N ILE A 53 8.34 10.92 13.89
CA ILE A 53 7.68 12.00 14.63
C ILE A 53 8.68 12.61 15.61
N PRO A 54 8.90 13.94 15.64
CA PRO A 54 9.74 14.55 16.66
C PRO A 54 9.25 14.19 18.08
N LEU A 55 10.15 13.74 18.95
CA LEU A 55 9.79 13.33 20.32
C LEU A 55 9.16 14.48 21.11
N ALA A 56 9.52 15.73 20.80
CA ALA A 56 8.94 16.93 21.40
C ALA A 56 7.43 17.10 21.13
N ASP A 57 6.91 16.50 20.06
CA ASP A 57 5.50 16.56 19.66
C ASP A 57 4.71 15.30 20.10
N VAL A 58 5.38 14.38 20.80
CA VAL A 58 4.79 13.15 21.33
C VAL A 58 4.44 13.35 22.80
N ARG A 59 3.27 12.87 23.21
CA ARG A 59 2.86 12.80 24.61
C ARG A 59 3.60 11.66 25.30
N THR A 60 4.80 11.96 25.80
CA THR A 60 5.75 10.97 26.34
C THR A 60 5.24 10.27 27.60
N GLU A 61 4.26 10.85 28.31
CA GLU A 61 3.58 10.17 29.43
C GLU A 61 2.78 8.93 29.00
N LEU A 62 2.51 8.79 27.70
CA LEU A 62 1.86 7.61 27.11
C LEU A 62 2.87 6.56 26.63
N LEU A 63 4.18 6.83 26.74
CA LEU A 63 5.23 5.89 26.36
C LEU A 63 5.79 5.21 27.61
N ARG A 64 5.92 3.88 27.56
CA ARG A 64 6.56 3.09 28.62
C ARG A 64 7.80 2.39 28.09
N ASP A 65 8.96 2.71 28.65
CA ASP A 65 10.24 2.09 28.27
C ASP A 65 10.20 0.59 28.58
N GLU A 66 10.54 -0.24 27.58
CA GLU A 66 10.61 -1.69 27.72
C GLU A 66 12.01 -2.16 28.13
N ASN A 67 12.93 -1.22 28.41
CA ASN A 67 14.35 -1.45 28.70
C ASN A 67 15.05 -2.28 27.61
N HIS A 68 14.60 -2.13 26.37
CA HIS A 68 15.09 -2.88 25.23
C HIS A 68 15.87 -1.97 24.27
N ALA A 69 17.11 -1.68 24.63
CA ALA A 69 18.02 -0.87 23.82
C ALA A 69 18.51 -1.62 22.58
N GLN A 70 18.57 -0.93 21.44
CA GLN A 70 18.95 -1.47 20.14
C GLN A 70 19.77 -0.43 19.36
N ARG A 71 20.65 -0.87 18.46
CA ARG A 71 21.22 -0.02 17.41
C ARG A 71 20.72 -0.54 16.07
N VAL A 72 19.94 0.28 15.38
CA VAL A 72 19.38 -0.03 14.06
C VAL A 72 20.04 0.84 12.99
N GLN A 73 19.62 0.69 11.73
CA GLN A 73 20.18 1.41 10.57
C GLN A 73 20.34 2.92 10.81
N PHE A 74 19.43 3.55 11.55
CA PHE A 74 19.37 5.01 11.72
C PHE A 74 19.90 5.52 13.07
N GLY A 75 20.52 4.65 13.88
CA GLY A 75 21.15 5.03 15.13
C GLY A 75 20.73 4.19 16.34
N PRO A 76 21.20 4.57 17.55
CA PRO A 76 20.75 3.97 18.80
C PRO A 76 19.28 4.32 19.06
N SER A 77 18.52 3.34 19.55
CA SER A 77 17.09 3.47 19.84
C SER A 77 16.67 2.54 20.98
N ARG A 78 15.47 2.75 21.51
CA ARG A 78 14.83 1.90 22.51
C ARG A 78 13.38 1.61 22.07
N LEU A 79 12.89 0.41 22.41
CA LEU A 79 11.47 0.07 22.23
C LEU A 79 10.66 0.53 23.43
N TYR A 80 9.46 1.01 23.13
CA TYR A 80 8.47 1.50 24.09
C TYR A 80 7.11 0.88 23.78
N SER A 81 6.37 0.56 24.84
CA SER A 81 4.94 0.35 24.73
C SER A 81 4.24 1.71 24.60
N VAL A 82 3.12 1.75 23.86
CA VAL A 82 2.19 2.89 23.89
C VAL A 82 1.02 2.51 24.79
N VAL A 83 0.77 3.31 25.83
CA VAL A 83 -0.25 3.06 26.86
C VAL A 83 -1.24 4.22 26.87
N ALA A 84 -2.48 3.96 26.43
CA ALA A 84 -3.54 4.96 26.44
C ALA A 84 -4.92 4.31 26.44
N GLY A 85 -5.91 5.00 27.04
CA GLY A 85 -7.31 4.54 27.01
C GLY A 85 -7.53 3.15 27.62
N GLY A 86 -6.74 2.77 28.62
CA GLY A 86 -6.78 1.43 29.23
C GLY A 86 -6.19 0.31 28.36
N ARG A 87 -5.57 0.64 27.23
CA ARG A 87 -4.88 -0.29 26.34
C ARG A 87 -3.38 -0.11 26.45
N THR A 88 -2.66 -1.23 26.34
CA THR A 88 -1.20 -1.27 26.20
C THR A 88 -0.87 -1.97 24.89
N CYS A 89 -0.10 -1.30 24.04
CA CYS A 89 0.44 -1.87 22.82
C CYS A 89 1.95 -2.01 22.99
N GLU A 90 2.42 -3.22 23.25
CA GLU A 90 3.83 -3.54 23.44
C GLU A 90 4.61 -3.33 22.13
N SER A 91 5.86 -2.87 22.27
CA SER A 91 6.81 -2.57 21.20
C SER A 91 6.23 -1.71 20.06
N ALA A 92 5.24 -0.87 20.37
CA ALA A 92 4.51 -0.07 19.38
C ALA A 92 5.21 1.25 19.01
N ALA A 93 6.29 1.61 19.72
CA ALA A 93 7.08 2.79 19.44
C ALA A 93 8.58 2.50 19.57
N ARG A 94 9.35 3.03 18.63
CA ARG A 94 10.81 3.04 18.66
C ARG A 94 11.27 4.48 18.81
N VAL A 95 11.88 4.80 19.95
CA VAL A 95 12.42 6.14 20.23
C VAL A 95 13.90 6.14 19.94
N PHE A 96 14.36 7.10 19.14
CA PHE A 96 15.76 7.31 18.84
C PHE A 96 16.37 8.30 19.82
N ASP A 97 17.50 7.92 20.40
CA ASP A 97 18.15 8.67 21.49
C ASP A 97 18.42 10.12 21.04
N ALA A 98 17.99 11.09 21.85
CA ALA A 98 18.11 12.52 21.52
C ALA A 98 19.57 12.97 21.41
N ASP A 99 20.44 12.42 22.27
CA ASP A 99 21.89 12.66 22.25
C ASP A 99 22.63 11.69 21.31
N GLY A 100 21.90 10.96 20.47
CA GLY A 100 22.46 10.01 19.51
C GLY A 100 23.16 10.69 18.32
N ASP A 101 24.02 9.93 17.66
CA ASP A 101 24.79 10.35 16.48
C ASP A 101 24.03 10.18 15.14
N GLY A 102 22.80 9.65 15.19
CA GLY A 102 22.01 9.30 14.03
C GLY A 102 21.20 10.46 13.43
N PRO A 103 20.87 10.42 12.12
CA PRO A 103 20.10 11.47 11.46
C PRO A 103 18.64 11.60 11.96
N LEU A 104 18.18 10.62 12.75
CA LEU A 104 16.84 10.54 13.32
C LEU A 104 16.85 10.67 14.85
N ALA A 105 17.97 11.12 15.45
CA ALA A 105 18.05 11.41 16.88
C ALA A 105 16.90 12.33 17.33
N GLY A 106 16.27 12.00 18.46
CA GLY A 106 15.15 12.77 19.01
C GLY A 106 13.82 12.60 18.26
N THR A 107 13.65 11.50 17.52
CA THR A 107 12.39 11.16 16.84
C THR A 107 11.86 9.80 17.28
N VAL A 108 10.60 9.53 16.96
CA VAL A 108 9.87 8.30 17.29
C VAL A 108 9.26 7.71 16.02
N ARG A 109 9.50 6.42 15.80
CA ARG A 109 8.84 5.63 14.75
C ARG A 109 7.80 4.73 15.41
N PHE A 110 6.54 4.89 15.04
CA PHE A 110 5.43 4.11 15.58
C PHE A 110 5.06 2.94 14.66
N GLU A 111 4.58 1.85 15.24
CA GLU A 111 3.87 0.82 14.48
C GLU A 111 2.52 1.36 13.99
N TRP A 112 2.10 0.94 12.79
CA TRP A 112 0.91 1.49 12.14
C TRP A 112 -0.38 0.92 12.74
N ASP A 113 -0.47 -0.40 12.80
CA ASP A 113 -1.70 -1.14 13.17
C ASP A 113 -2.34 -0.69 14.49
N PRO A 114 -1.58 -0.39 15.56
CA PRO A 114 -2.19 0.03 16.83
C PRO A 114 -2.86 1.42 16.78
N LEU A 115 -2.44 2.28 15.85
CA LEU A 115 -2.81 3.68 15.83
C LEU A 115 -3.76 4.01 14.69
N ARG A 116 -4.68 4.95 14.93
CA ARG A 116 -5.40 5.64 13.86
C ARG A 116 -4.58 6.84 13.42
N TRP A 117 -4.34 6.96 12.13
CA TRP A 117 -3.48 7.98 11.54
C TRP A 117 -4.28 8.98 10.72
N PHE A 118 -3.90 10.25 10.82
CA PHE A 118 -4.47 11.32 10.03
C PHE A 118 -3.35 12.16 9.40
N GLU A 119 -3.50 12.47 8.12
CA GLU A 119 -2.76 13.53 7.43
C GLU A 119 -3.70 14.72 7.25
N GLU A 120 -3.30 15.89 7.73
CA GLU A 120 -4.25 16.97 7.97
C GLU A 120 -5.44 16.42 8.76
N ASP A 121 -6.67 16.56 8.25
CA ASP A 121 -7.90 16.02 8.82
C ASP A 121 -8.38 14.73 8.12
N GLU A 122 -7.61 14.17 7.20
CA GLU A 122 -7.97 12.98 6.42
C GLU A 122 -7.36 11.71 7.02
N PRO A 123 -8.16 10.65 7.24
CA PRO A 123 -7.63 9.38 7.71
C PRO A 123 -6.75 8.73 6.63
N ILE A 124 -5.65 8.14 7.07
CA ILE A 124 -4.75 7.36 6.21
C ILE A 124 -4.50 5.98 6.84
N TYR A 125 -4.15 5.01 6.01
CA TYR A 125 -4.11 3.61 6.41
C TYR A 125 -2.88 2.91 5.83
N GLY A 126 -2.42 1.85 6.50
CA GLY A 126 -1.32 0.99 6.06
C GLY A 126 0.06 1.62 6.20
N HIS A 127 0.32 2.70 5.47
CA HIS A 127 1.58 3.46 5.51
C HIS A 127 1.38 4.87 4.92
N PRO A 128 2.32 5.83 5.09
CA PRO A 128 2.25 7.12 4.42
C PRO A 128 2.28 6.94 2.90
N ARG A 129 1.50 7.76 2.19
CA ARG A 129 1.60 7.81 0.73
C ARG A 129 2.96 8.41 0.34
N ASN A 130 3.65 7.75 -0.58
CA ASN A 130 4.94 8.17 -1.09
C ASN A 130 4.74 9.43 -1.96
N PRO A 131 5.37 10.58 -1.63
CA PRO A 131 5.23 11.81 -2.42
C PRO A 131 5.72 11.68 -3.87
N TYR A 132 6.53 10.65 -4.17
CA TYR A 132 7.03 10.34 -5.52
C TYR A 132 6.23 9.27 -6.24
N ALA A 133 5.23 8.66 -5.59
CA ALA A 133 4.35 7.72 -6.25
C ALA A 133 3.20 8.46 -6.92
N ARG A 134 2.92 8.08 -8.17
CA ARG A 134 1.76 8.54 -8.92
C ARG A 134 0.87 7.35 -9.21
N VAL A 135 -0.44 7.56 -9.09
CA VAL A 135 -1.47 6.58 -9.45
C VAL A 135 -2.50 7.28 -10.33
N ASP A 136 -2.58 6.88 -11.60
CA ASP A 136 -3.54 7.42 -12.56
C ASP A 136 -4.49 6.32 -13.04
N ALA A 137 -5.78 6.61 -13.10
CA ALA A 137 -6.80 5.73 -13.66
C ALA A 137 -7.41 6.38 -14.91
N LEU A 138 -7.07 5.85 -16.09
CA LEU A 138 -7.40 6.46 -17.38
C LEU A 138 -8.27 5.53 -18.23
N ARG A 139 -9.39 6.06 -18.75
CA ARG A 139 -10.22 5.32 -19.72
C ARG A 139 -9.46 5.11 -21.02
N SER A 140 -9.73 3.99 -21.67
CA SER A 140 -9.11 3.63 -22.94
C SER A 140 -10.11 2.95 -23.88
N HIS A 141 -9.73 2.87 -25.15
CA HIS A 141 -10.40 2.06 -26.17
C HIS A 141 -9.53 0.91 -26.69
N ARG A 142 -8.41 0.64 -26.00
CA ARG A 142 -7.57 -0.52 -26.29
C ARG A 142 -8.38 -1.79 -26.04
N HIS A 143 -8.21 -2.78 -26.91
CA HIS A 143 -8.81 -4.09 -26.72
C HIS A 143 -7.97 -4.86 -25.71
N VAL A 144 -8.60 -5.32 -24.63
CA VAL A 144 -7.95 -6.12 -23.59
C VAL A 144 -8.66 -7.45 -23.51
N HIS A 145 -7.91 -8.52 -23.71
CA HIS A 145 -8.36 -9.90 -23.58
C HIS A 145 -7.59 -10.57 -22.44
N VAL A 146 -8.31 -11.21 -21.52
CA VAL A 146 -7.76 -11.89 -20.35
C VAL A 146 -8.11 -13.36 -20.46
N GLU A 147 -7.10 -14.22 -20.42
CA GLU A 147 -7.29 -15.67 -20.50
C GLU A 147 -6.42 -16.43 -19.49
N ARG A 148 -6.85 -17.65 -19.19
CA ARG A 148 -6.05 -18.61 -18.46
C ARG A 148 -6.23 -20.01 -19.04
N ASP A 149 -5.13 -20.63 -19.45
CA ASP A 149 -5.09 -21.99 -19.98
C ASP A 149 -6.15 -22.24 -21.10
N GLY A 150 -6.33 -21.24 -21.98
CA GLY A 150 -7.26 -21.26 -23.11
C GLY A 150 -8.72 -20.90 -22.78
N ILE A 151 -9.03 -20.60 -21.51
CA ILE A 151 -10.34 -20.09 -21.10
C ILE A 151 -10.32 -18.58 -21.02
N THR A 152 -11.20 -17.92 -21.77
CA THR A 152 -11.41 -16.48 -21.70
C THR A 152 -12.12 -16.13 -20.40
N LEU A 153 -11.53 -15.22 -19.63
CA LEU A 153 -12.08 -14.70 -18.38
C LEU A 153 -12.69 -13.32 -18.57
N ALA A 154 -12.16 -12.52 -19.50
CA ALA A 154 -12.70 -11.22 -19.86
C ALA A 154 -12.27 -10.77 -21.26
N ASP A 155 -13.13 -10.02 -21.95
CA ASP A 155 -12.83 -9.39 -23.25
C ASP A 155 -13.52 -8.02 -23.34
N THR A 156 -12.74 -6.93 -23.36
CA THR A 156 -13.27 -5.56 -23.33
C THR A 156 -12.60 -4.61 -24.31
N ARG A 157 -13.36 -3.61 -24.76
CA ARG A 157 -12.88 -2.49 -25.61
C ARG A 157 -13.05 -1.13 -24.95
N SER A 158 -13.39 -1.11 -23.68
CA SER A 158 -13.54 0.12 -22.89
C SER A 158 -12.94 0.00 -21.48
N PRO A 159 -11.70 -0.48 -21.34
CA PRO A 159 -11.08 -0.65 -20.03
C PRO A 159 -10.70 0.70 -19.40
N VAL A 160 -10.49 0.67 -18.08
CA VAL A 160 -9.70 1.69 -17.37
C VAL A 160 -8.31 1.11 -17.10
N LEU A 161 -7.28 1.78 -17.60
CA LEU A 161 -5.88 1.42 -17.34
C LEU A 161 -5.41 2.19 -16.11
N LEU A 162 -4.95 1.45 -15.11
CA LEU A 162 -4.38 2.01 -13.90
C LEU A 162 -2.84 1.92 -13.98
N PHE A 163 -2.22 3.09 -13.97
CA PHE A 163 -0.77 3.25 -13.96
C PHE A 163 -0.34 3.63 -12.56
N GLU A 164 0.57 2.87 -11.98
CA GLU A 164 1.09 3.10 -10.63
C GLU A 164 2.61 2.98 -10.63
N THR A 165 3.28 4.01 -10.10
CA THR A 165 4.74 3.99 -10.01
C THR A 165 5.21 2.72 -9.32
N GLY A 166 6.20 2.04 -9.92
CA GLY A 166 6.81 0.81 -9.43
C GLY A 166 5.97 -0.45 -9.57
N LEU A 167 4.80 -0.40 -10.21
CA LEU A 167 3.96 -1.57 -10.47
C LEU A 167 3.55 -1.67 -11.95
N PRO A 168 3.32 -2.90 -12.46
CA PRO A 168 2.81 -3.10 -13.79
C PRO A 168 1.41 -2.48 -13.95
N THR A 169 1.07 -2.10 -15.18
CA THR A 169 -0.26 -1.57 -15.50
C THR A 169 -1.34 -2.59 -15.14
N ARG A 170 -2.39 -2.14 -14.44
CA ARG A 170 -3.58 -2.95 -14.17
C ARG A 170 -4.71 -2.55 -15.09
N TYR A 171 -5.36 -3.54 -15.68
CA TYR A 171 -6.47 -3.36 -16.59
C TYR A 171 -7.77 -3.64 -15.83
N TYR A 172 -8.54 -2.59 -15.59
CA TYR A 172 -9.84 -2.65 -14.94
C TYR A 172 -10.92 -2.76 -16.01
N ILE A 173 -11.73 -3.79 -15.90
CA ILE A 173 -12.70 -4.25 -16.90
C ILE A 173 -14.10 -4.14 -16.31
N ASP A 174 -15.07 -3.71 -17.13
CA ASP A 174 -16.47 -3.68 -16.70
C ASP A 174 -16.97 -5.10 -16.40
N ALA A 175 -17.79 -5.25 -15.36
CA ALA A 175 -18.34 -6.54 -14.98
C ALA A 175 -19.14 -7.20 -16.10
N THR A 176 -19.73 -6.44 -17.03
CA THR A 176 -20.45 -7.00 -18.19
C THR A 176 -19.54 -7.67 -19.21
N ASP A 177 -18.24 -7.37 -19.17
CA ASP A 177 -17.23 -7.92 -20.07
C ASP A 177 -16.42 -9.06 -19.42
N VAL A 178 -16.81 -9.49 -18.21
CA VAL A 178 -16.18 -10.57 -17.43
C VAL A 178 -17.06 -11.81 -17.43
N ASP A 179 -16.48 -12.97 -17.71
CA ASP A 179 -17.16 -14.26 -17.60
C ASP A 179 -17.07 -14.81 -16.17
N PHE A 180 -18.10 -14.51 -15.36
CA PHE A 180 -18.18 -14.98 -13.98
C PHE A 180 -18.43 -16.48 -13.83
N ALA A 181 -18.70 -17.23 -14.90
CA ALA A 181 -18.85 -18.68 -14.80
C ALA A 181 -17.57 -19.38 -14.31
N HIS A 182 -16.42 -18.70 -14.47
CA HIS A 182 -15.10 -19.18 -14.06
C HIS A 182 -14.58 -18.54 -12.77
N LEU A 183 -15.34 -17.64 -12.14
CA LEU A 183 -14.92 -16.89 -10.95
C LEU A 183 -15.67 -17.36 -9.70
N GLU A 184 -14.91 -17.76 -8.69
CA GLU A 184 -15.42 -18.17 -7.39
C GLU A 184 -15.13 -17.08 -6.34
N PRO A 185 -16.15 -16.51 -5.68
CA PRO A 185 -15.92 -15.49 -4.65
C PRO A 185 -15.03 -15.99 -3.52
N SER A 186 -14.11 -15.14 -3.09
CA SER A 186 -13.22 -15.38 -1.95
C SER A 186 -13.52 -14.41 -0.81
N ALA A 187 -13.22 -14.83 0.42
CA ALA A 187 -13.31 -13.98 1.61
C ALA A 187 -12.11 -13.01 1.76
N THR A 188 -11.13 -13.10 0.85
CA THR A 188 -9.94 -12.27 0.88
C THR A 188 -10.28 -10.78 0.79
N GLN A 189 -9.56 -9.99 1.58
CA GLN A 189 -9.63 -8.55 1.57
C GLN A 189 -8.24 -7.97 1.76
N THR A 190 -7.90 -6.96 0.96
CA THR A 190 -6.62 -6.26 1.03
C THR A 190 -6.83 -4.76 1.13
N LEU A 191 -5.90 -4.08 1.77
CA LEU A 191 -5.88 -2.63 1.93
C LEU A 191 -4.72 -2.04 1.14
N CYS A 192 -5.02 -1.07 0.29
CA CYS A 192 -4.04 -0.28 -0.44
C CYS A 192 -4.16 1.20 -0.05
N PRO A 193 -3.07 1.87 0.40
CA PRO A 193 -3.15 3.29 0.80
C PRO A 193 -3.51 4.27 -0.33
N TYR A 194 -3.43 3.82 -1.59
CA TYR A 194 -3.76 4.63 -2.76
C TYR A 194 -5.14 4.33 -3.36
N LYS A 195 -5.69 3.13 -3.12
CA LYS A 195 -6.96 2.69 -3.73
C LYS A 195 -8.07 2.46 -2.73
N GLY A 196 -7.73 2.25 -1.45
CA GLY A 196 -8.67 1.87 -0.40
C GLY A 196 -8.64 0.37 -0.14
N THR A 197 -9.72 -0.13 0.44
CA THR A 197 -9.88 -1.56 0.75
C THR A 197 -10.63 -2.24 -0.39
N THR A 198 -10.16 -3.40 -0.83
CA THR A 198 -10.90 -4.20 -1.82
C THR A 198 -12.24 -4.63 -1.24
N SER A 199 -13.24 -4.63 -2.11
CA SER A 199 -14.62 -5.00 -1.76
C SER A 199 -15.02 -6.37 -2.27
N GLY A 200 -14.19 -6.99 -3.11
CA GLY A 200 -14.40 -8.34 -3.61
C GLY A 200 -13.11 -8.91 -4.16
N TYR A 201 -12.96 -10.22 -3.98
CA TYR A 201 -11.93 -11.06 -4.57
C TYR A 201 -12.58 -12.30 -5.16
N TRP A 202 -11.97 -12.81 -6.24
CA TRP A 202 -12.38 -14.08 -6.85
C TRP A 202 -11.16 -14.95 -7.16
N SER A 203 -11.29 -16.21 -6.83
CA SER A 203 -10.45 -17.29 -7.35
C SER A 203 -10.96 -17.70 -8.73
N VAL A 204 -10.07 -18.14 -9.62
CA VAL A 204 -10.43 -18.55 -10.99
C VAL A 204 -10.35 -20.06 -11.10
N ARG A 205 -11.43 -20.69 -11.56
CA ARG A 205 -11.48 -22.13 -11.84
C ARG A 205 -11.31 -22.41 -13.32
N VAL A 206 -10.31 -23.21 -13.66
CA VAL A 206 -10.10 -23.77 -14.99
C VAL A 206 -10.05 -25.30 -14.90
N GLY A 207 -11.11 -25.94 -15.39
CA GLY A 207 -11.32 -27.38 -15.18
C GLY A 207 -11.35 -27.72 -13.68
N ASP A 208 -10.47 -28.63 -13.26
CA ASP A 208 -10.35 -29.07 -11.86
C ASP A 208 -9.39 -28.20 -11.04
N VAL A 209 -8.70 -27.22 -11.64
CA VAL A 209 -7.71 -26.38 -10.98
C VAL A 209 -8.34 -25.06 -10.54
N VAL A 210 -8.08 -24.68 -9.28
CA VAL A 210 -8.43 -23.36 -8.72
C VAL A 210 -7.17 -22.54 -8.56
N HIS A 211 -7.20 -21.33 -9.10
CA HIS A 211 -6.19 -20.31 -8.89
C HIS A 211 -6.72 -19.27 -7.91
N GLU A 212 -6.19 -19.29 -6.69
CA GLU A 212 -6.69 -18.46 -5.60
C GLU A 212 -6.48 -16.96 -5.84
N ASP A 213 -7.50 -16.16 -5.50
CA ASP A 213 -7.46 -14.69 -5.43
C ASP A 213 -6.85 -14.00 -6.66
N LEU A 214 -7.24 -14.42 -7.86
CA LEU A 214 -6.71 -13.89 -9.12
C LEU A 214 -7.35 -12.58 -9.58
N ALA A 215 -8.59 -12.31 -9.18
CA ALA A 215 -9.31 -11.11 -9.56
C ALA A 215 -9.80 -10.34 -8.35
N TRP A 216 -9.90 -9.01 -8.46
CA TRP A 216 -10.39 -8.15 -7.38
C TRP A 216 -11.17 -6.95 -7.91
N THR A 217 -11.94 -6.33 -7.02
CA THR A 217 -12.64 -5.06 -7.31
C THR A 217 -12.63 -4.11 -6.12
N TYR A 218 -12.79 -2.82 -6.43
CA TYR A 218 -13.08 -1.75 -5.48
C TYR A 218 -14.43 -1.11 -5.86
N HIS A 219 -15.50 -1.37 -5.11
CA HIS A 219 -16.78 -0.68 -5.28
C HIS A 219 -16.70 0.77 -4.79
N TYR A 220 -15.86 1.02 -3.78
CA TYR A 220 -15.68 2.32 -3.14
C TYR A 220 -14.19 2.70 -3.07
N PRO A 221 -13.52 2.89 -4.22
CA PRO A 221 -12.12 3.25 -4.24
C PRO A 221 -11.92 4.68 -3.71
N LEU A 222 -10.70 5.02 -3.32
CA LEU A 222 -10.35 6.39 -2.94
C LEU A 222 -10.55 7.38 -4.10
N PRO A 223 -10.87 8.66 -3.81
CA PRO A 223 -11.24 9.63 -4.84
C PRO A 223 -10.23 9.80 -5.98
N ALA A 224 -8.93 9.65 -5.70
CA ALA A 224 -7.85 9.80 -6.68
C ALA A 224 -7.92 8.76 -7.82
N VAL A 225 -8.59 7.63 -7.60
CA VAL A 225 -8.75 6.55 -8.57
C VAL A 225 -10.22 6.18 -8.75
N ALA A 226 -11.15 7.11 -8.53
CA ALA A 226 -12.60 6.86 -8.59
C ALA A 226 -13.07 6.19 -9.89
N GLN A 227 -12.32 6.32 -10.99
CA GLN A 227 -12.61 5.73 -12.28
C GLN A 227 -12.59 4.19 -12.29
N ILE A 228 -11.95 3.53 -11.31
CA ILE A 228 -11.94 2.06 -11.20
C ILE A 228 -13.14 1.50 -10.43
N ALA A 229 -14.06 2.36 -9.97
CA ALA A 229 -15.16 1.94 -9.11
C ALA A 229 -16.02 0.85 -9.77
N GLY A 230 -16.15 -0.30 -9.09
CA GLY A 230 -16.93 -1.45 -9.54
C GLY A 230 -16.29 -2.26 -10.67
N LEU A 231 -15.14 -1.84 -11.20
CA LEU A 231 -14.44 -2.57 -12.26
C LEU A 231 -13.59 -3.69 -11.67
N ILE A 232 -13.30 -4.70 -12.48
CA ILE A 232 -12.56 -5.91 -12.08
C ILE A 232 -11.19 -5.91 -12.74
N ALA A 233 -10.15 -6.16 -11.95
CA ALA A 233 -8.80 -6.35 -12.45
C ALA A 233 -8.29 -7.74 -12.08
N PHE A 234 -7.30 -8.20 -12.85
CA PHE A 234 -6.66 -9.51 -12.68
C PHE A 234 -5.14 -9.38 -12.51
N TYR A 235 -4.54 -10.33 -11.80
CA TYR A 235 -3.08 -10.41 -11.64
C TYR A 235 -2.45 -11.02 -12.90
N ASN A 236 -1.94 -10.16 -13.79
CA ASN A 236 -1.22 -10.61 -14.99
C ASN A 236 0.11 -11.33 -14.67
N GLU A 237 0.56 -11.33 -13.42
CA GLU A 237 1.60 -12.23 -12.92
C GLU A 237 1.23 -13.71 -13.10
N LYS A 238 -0.06 -14.04 -13.00
CA LYS A 238 -0.57 -15.42 -12.86
C LYS A 238 -1.47 -15.87 -14.01
N LEU A 239 -1.82 -14.98 -14.93
CA LEU A 239 -2.62 -15.26 -16.11
C LEU A 239 -2.11 -14.51 -17.35
N ASP A 240 -2.73 -14.73 -18.50
CA ASP A 240 -2.30 -14.13 -19.76
C ASP A 240 -3.21 -12.95 -20.13
N ILE A 241 -2.59 -11.83 -20.50
CA ILE A 241 -3.30 -10.64 -20.99
C ILE A 241 -2.76 -10.29 -22.37
N VAL A 242 -3.68 -10.09 -23.32
CA VAL A 242 -3.39 -9.57 -24.66
C VAL A 242 -3.98 -8.18 -24.77
N VAL A 243 -3.19 -7.22 -25.22
CA VAL A 243 -3.64 -5.84 -25.46
C VAL A 243 -3.41 -5.46 -26.91
N ASP A 244 -4.48 -5.08 -27.61
CA ASP A 244 -4.49 -4.76 -29.05
C ASP A 244 -3.83 -5.86 -29.89
N GLY A 245 -4.13 -7.13 -29.59
CA GLY A 245 -3.53 -8.29 -30.25
C GLY A 245 -2.08 -8.59 -29.86
N THR A 246 -1.49 -7.83 -28.94
CA THR A 246 -0.11 -8.05 -28.46
C THR A 246 -0.13 -8.72 -27.08
N PRO A 247 0.40 -9.95 -26.93
CA PRO A 247 0.54 -10.58 -25.63
C PRO A 247 1.49 -9.79 -24.71
N LEU A 248 1.10 -9.61 -23.46
CA LEU A 248 1.96 -9.01 -22.45
C LEU A 248 2.79 -10.08 -21.74
N PRO A 249 4.05 -9.79 -21.37
CA PRO A 249 4.80 -10.67 -20.48
C PRO A 249 4.15 -10.71 -19.11
N ARG A 250 4.27 -11.85 -18.42
CA ARG A 250 3.91 -11.94 -17.00
C ARG A 250 4.99 -11.25 -16.16
N PRO A 251 4.70 -10.15 -15.46
CA PRO A 251 5.68 -9.46 -14.64
C PRO A 251 6.05 -10.32 -13.43
N HIS A 252 7.26 -10.10 -12.89
CA HIS A 252 7.67 -10.68 -11.63
C HIS A 252 7.62 -9.60 -10.55
N THR A 253 6.63 -9.70 -9.65
CA THR A 253 6.38 -8.72 -8.59
C THR A 253 6.24 -9.44 -7.25
N GLN A 254 5.96 -8.70 -6.17
CA GLN A 254 5.59 -9.30 -4.88
C GLN A 254 4.27 -10.09 -4.91
N PHE A 255 3.52 -10.03 -6.01
CA PHE A 255 2.26 -10.73 -6.20
C PHE A 255 2.40 -12.00 -7.04
N SER A 256 3.60 -12.33 -7.54
CA SER A 256 3.89 -13.54 -8.31
C SER A 256 3.71 -14.82 -7.50
#